data_AF-A0A4S4LFZ4-F1
#
_entry.id   AF-A0A4S4LFZ4-F1
#
_cell.length_a   1.000
_cell.length_b   1.000
_cell.length_c   1.000
_cell.angle_alpha   90.00
_cell.angle_beta   90.00
_cell.angle_gamma   90.00
#
_symmetry.space_group_name_H-M   'P 1'
#
loop_
_entity.id
_entity.type
_entity.pdbx_description
1 polymer ?
#
loop_
_entity_poly.entity_id
_entity_poly.type
_entity_poly.pdbx_seq_one_letter_code
_entity_poly.pdbx_strand_id
1 'polypeptide(L)'
;MQSPTPATPSPAGSATPDGPNPNSKSAVQLIAMNSQEGGKKGWRKRQSWPPKQQRSPPPPPLAKKKVKAEKEKKQQEEVFVNTTPKGEKKDVSQPMASGYNPIAVESAWYDWWYAQEFFKPQLDANGNPKSEGLFVIPAPPPNVTGSLHIGHALTTAIQDSLIRWNRMLGKTALFVPGFDHAGISTQSVVEKRLFKTSGKTRHDLGRERFLETVMDWKNDYQHRITNQLCRLGGSYDWSRVAFTMNEQLSKAVIETFCRLHEEGVIYRANRLVNWCVRLNTTLSNLEVDQKQLTGRTLLSVPGYDPKEKFEFGVITSFAYPIENSDEKIIVATTRPETMLGDTAIAVHPDDPRYTHLHGKFALHPFVNRRIPIVTDAIIVDMEFGTGAVKITPAHDQNDYEVGLRHKLDFINILNDDGTFNANAGEKFQASG
;
A
#
# COMPACT_ATOMS: atom_id res chain seq x y z
N MET A 1 -10.92 45.77 -46.19
CA MET A 1 -9.98 44.67 -46.48
C MET A 1 -9.52 44.11 -45.15
N GLN A 2 -10.03 42.93 -44.82
CA GLN A 2 -9.85 42.23 -43.55
C GLN A 2 -8.58 41.39 -43.60
N SER A 3 -7.75 41.49 -42.58
CA SER A 3 -6.61 40.60 -42.33
C SER A 3 -7.10 39.34 -41.61
N PRO A 4 -6.62 38.13 -41.93
CA PRO A 4 -7.27 36.90 -41.52
C PRO A 4 -6.86 36.46 -40.11
N THR A 5 -7.84 35.96 -39.36
CA THR A 5 -7.73 35.21 -38.12
C THR A 5 -6.97 33.88 -38.29
N PRO A 6 -6.12 33.47 -37.34
CA PRO A 6 -5.51 32.15 -37.35
C PRO A 6 -6.52 31.08 -36.89
N ALA A 7 -6.60 30.00 -37.67
CA ALA A 7 -7.46 28.85 -37.43
C ALA A 7 -6.95 27.98 -36.27
N THR A 8 -7.83 27.67 -35.33
CA THR A 8 -7.70 26.59 -34.34
C THR A 8 -7.75 25.22 -35.04
N PRO A 9 -6.84 24.28 -34.73
CA PRO A 9 -6.95 22.92 -35.23
C PRO A 9 -7.98 22.12 -34.43
N SER A 10 -8.84 21.40 -35.14
CA SER A 10 -9.78 20.42 -34.57
C SER A 10 -9.03 19.26 -33.88
N PRO A 11 -9.59 18.63 -32.82
CA PRO A 11 -8.96 17.49 -32.18
C PRO A 11 -9.03 16.27 -33.10
N ALA A 12 -7.87 15.68 -33.39
CA ALA A 12 -7.77 14.38 -34.03
C ALA A 12 -8.37 13.30 -33.11
N GLY A 13 -9.23 12.45 -33.69
CA GLY A 13 -9.85 11.32 -33.00
C GLY A 13 -8.80 10.33 -32.50
N SER A 14 -8.81 10.08 -31.20
CA SER A 14 -8.06 8.99 -30.58
C SER A 14 -8.88 7.70 -30.68
N ALA A 15 -8.46 6.81 -31.57
CA ALA A 15 -8.85 5.40 -31.53
C ALA A 15 -8.31 4.77 -30.24
N THR A 16 -9.21 4.29 -29.39
CA THR A 16 -8.88 3.50 -28.20
C THR A 16 -8.50 2.07 -28.62
N PRO A 17 -7.45 1.45 -28.04
CA PRO A 17 -7.26 0.02 -28.15
C PRO A 17 -8.25 -0.69 -27.23
N ASP A 18 -9.08 -1.57 -27.79
CA ASP A 18 -10.03 -2.42 -27.08
C ASP A 18 -9.34 -3.29 -26.02
N GLY A 19 -9.49 -2.89 -24.75
CA GLY A 19 -9.28 -3.78 -23.61
C GLY A 19 -10.52 -4.65 -23.37
N PRO A 20 -10.38 -5.89 -22.86
CA PRO A 20 -11.51 -6.79 -22.74
C PRO A 20 -12.57 -6.25 -21.77
N ASN A 21 -13.81 -6.19 -22.26
CA ASN A 21 -15.02 -5.83 -21.52
C ASN A 21 -15.25 -6.84 -20.36
N PRO A 22 -15.37 -6.37 -19.10
CA PRO A 22 -15.49 -7.25 -17.92
C PRO A 22 -16.78 -8.09 -17.85
N ASN A 23 -17.73 -7.90 -18.78
CA ASN A 23 -19.01 -8.62 -18.80
C ASN A 23 -19.12 -9.74 -19.86
N SER A 24 -18.02 -10.23 -20.44
CA SER A 24 -18.11 -11.38 -21.35
C SER A 24 -18.23 -12.71 -20.59
N LYS A 25 -19.15 -13.58 -21.05
CA LYS A 25 -19.35 -14.94 -20.50
C LYS A 25 -18.08 -15.81 -20.48
N SER A 26 -17.05 -15.46 -21.26
CA SER A 26 -15.75 -16.13 -21.27
C SER A 26 -14.84 -15.78 -20.09
N ALA A 27 -14.95 -14.58 -19.50
CA ALA A 27 -14.17 -14.17 -18.34
C ALA A 27 -14.63 -14.87 -17.05
N VAL A 28 -15.93 -15.12 -16.94
CA VAL A 28 -16.55 -15.84 -15.81
C VAL A 28 -16.09 -17.31 -15.75
N GLN A 29 -15.79 -17.92 -16.90
CA GLN A 29 -15.35 -19.31 -16.98
C GLN A 29 -13.87 -19.50 -16.56
N LEU A 30 -13.01 -18.50 -16.80
CA LEU A 30 -11.62 -18.49 -16.37
C LEU A 30 -11.46 -18.28 -14.85
N ILE A 31 -12.36 -17.51 -14.23
CA ILE A 31 -12.40 -17.31 -12.77
C ILE A 31 -12.88 -18.59 -12.04
N ALA A 32 -13.79 -19.35 -12.65
CA ALA A 32 -14.28 -20.61 -12.10
C ALA A 32 -13.20 -21.72 -12.07
N MET A 33 -12.27 -21.76 -13.03
CA MET A 33 -11.20 -22.77 -13.06
C MET A 33 -10.08 -22.50 -12.04
N ASN A 34 -9.77 -21.24 -11.72
CA ASN A 34 -8.76 -20.90 -10.71
C ASN A 34 -9.26 -21.04 -9.26
N SER A 35 -10.56 -21.27 -9.06
CA SER A 35 -11.16 -21.42 -7.72
C SER A 35 -11.17 -22.86 -7.20
N GLN A 36 -10.72 -23.85 -7.98
CA GLN A 36 -10.72 -25.27 -7.59
C GLN A 36 -9.39 -25.82 -7.06
N GLU A 37 -8.27 -25.07 -7.11
CA GLU A 37 -6.97 -25.54 -6.57
C GLU A 37 -6.60 -25.00 -5.18
N GLY A 38 -7.48 -24.21 -4.56
CA GLY A 38 -7.26 -23.60 -3.25
C GLY A 38 -7.85 -24.36 -2.05
N GLY A 39 -7.70 -25.68 -1.97
CA GLY A 39 -8.38 -26.44 -0.92
C GLY A 39 -7.83 -27.83 -0.62
N LYS A 40 -6.69 -27.91 0.07
CA LYS A 40 -6.26 -29.07 0.89
C LYS A 40 -4.98 -28.75 1.67
N LYS A 41 -5.11 -28.12 2.85
CA LYS A 41 -4.08 -28.14 3.90
C LYS A 41 -4.68 -28.74 5.17
N GLY A 42 -4.74 -30.06 5.20
CA GLY A 42 -5.09 -30.87 6.36
C GLY A 42 -3.84 -31.40 7.07
N TRP A 43 -3.66 -30.95 8.32
CA TRP A 43 -3.09 -31.64 9.49
C TRP A 43 -2.22 -32.89 9.23
N ARG A 44 -0.89 -32.80 9.47
CA ARG A 44 -0.03 -33.99 9.61
C ARG A 44 0.12 -34.38 11.09
N LYS A 45 -0.67 -35.38 11.50
CA LYS A 45 -0.44 -36.22 12.68
C LYS A 45 0.77 -37.14 12.44
N ARG A 46 1.58 -37.34 13.48
CA ARG A 46 2.60 -38.39 13.58
C ARG A 46 1.95 -39.77 13.42
N GLN A 47 2.43 -40.58 12.48
CA GLN A 47 2.21 -42.03 12.48
C GLN A 47 3.49 -42.73 11.98
N SER A 48 4.02 -43.60 12.83
CA SER A 48 5.10 -44.55 12.57
C SER A 48 4.63 -45.66 11.63
N TRP A 49 5.50 -46.10 10.72
CA TRP A 49 5.26 -47.27 9.87
C TRP A 49 6.04 -48.49 10.38
N PRO A 50 5.44 -49.71 10.36
CA PRO A 50 6.11 -50.95 10.72
C PRO A 50 7.00 -51.46 9.56
N PRO A 51 8.01 -52.30 9.84
CA PRO A 51 8.99 -52.71 8.85
C PRO A 51 8.44 -53.77 7.90
N LYS A 52 8.59 -53.56 6.58
CA LYS A 52 8.39 -54.61 5.58
C LYS A 52 9.67 -55.42 5.39
N GLN A 53 9.57 -56.71 5.67
CA GLN A 53 10.56 -57.73 5.29
C GLN A 53 10.66 -57.81 3.77
N GLN A 54 11.86 -57.61 3.21
CA GLN A 54 12.19 -57.96 1.83
C GLN A 54 13.28 -59.04 1.83
N ARG A 55 12.94 -60.17 1.21
CA ARG A 55 13.82 -61.31 0.95
C ARG A 55 14.95 -60.89 0.00
N SER A 56 16.17 -61.27 0.37
CA SER A 56 17.41 -61.07 -0.38
C SER A 56 17.62 -62.14 -1.47
N PRO A 57 18.10 -61.78 -2.68
CA PRO A 57 18.70 -62.73 -3.61
C PRO A 57 20.18 -63.03 -3.27
N PRO A 58 20.75 -64.17 -3.71
CA PRO A 58 22.09 -64.61 -3.33
C PRO A 58 23.21 -63.78 -4.01
N PRO A 59 24.44 -63.79 -3.45
CA PRO A 59 25.50 -62.86 -3.83
C PRO A 59 26.27 -63.31 -5.08
N PRO A 60 26.79 -62.38 -5.90
CA PRO A 60 27.80 -62.66 -6.92
C PRO A 60 29.23 -62.69 -6.32
N PRO A 61 30.22 -63.26 -7.03
CA PRO A 61 31.49 -63.69 -6.43
C PRO A 61 32.44 -62.56 -6.07
N LEU A 62 33.30 -62.84 -5.09
CA LEU A 62 34.33 -61.99 -4.50
C LEU A 62 35.27 -61.34 -5.54
N ALA A 63 35.11 -60.03 -5.73
CA ALA A 63 36.10 -59.18 -6.38
C ALA A 63 36.93 -58.41 -5.34
N LYS A 64 38.26 -58.41 -5.57
CA LYS A 64 39.37 -57.93 -4.73
C LYS A 64 39.12 -56.60 -4.02
N LYS A 65 39.42 -56.57 -2.70
CA LYS A 65 39.53 -55.35 -1.86
C LYS A 65 40.48 -54.35 -2.52
N LYS A 66 39.95 -53.24 -3.05
CA LYS A 66 40.71 -51.99 -3.19
C LYS A 66 40.73 -51.32 -1.82
N VAL A 67 41.94 -51.02 -1.35
CA VAL A 67 42.21 -50.23 -0.13
C VAL A 67 41.46 -48.91 -0.25
N LYS A 68 40.56 -48.63 0.71
CA LYS A 68 39.96 -47.31 0.88
C LYS A 68 41.09 -46.37 1.29
N ALA A 69 41.47 -45.46 0.40
CA ALA A 69 42.27 -44.30 0.76
C ALA A 69 41.55 -43.58 1.91
N GLU A 70 42.30 -43.26 2.96
CA GLU A 70 41.82 -42.43 4.07
C GLU A 70 41.21 -41.15 3.49
N LYS A 71 39.97 -40.87 3.87
CA LYS A 71 39.33 -39.59 3.60
C LYS A 71 40.09 -38.58 4.45
N GLU A 72 41.00 -37.82 3.84
CA GLU A 72 41.62 -36.65 4.48
C GLU A 72 40.51 -35.84 5.16
N LYS A 73 40.67 -35.61 6.46
CA LYS A 73 39.81 -34.70 7.22
C LYS A 73 39.79 -33.38 6.44
N LYS A 74 38.62 -32.98 5.92
CA LYS A 74 38.40 -31.60 5.46
C LYS A 74 38.89 -30.69 6.60
N GLN A 75 40.01 -30.00 6.37
CA GLN A 75 40.43 -28.91 7.24
C GLN A 75 39.24 -27.98 7.39
N GLN A 76 38.88 -27.65 8.63
CA GLN A 76 37.92 -26.57 8.88
C GLN A 76 38.51 -25.34 8.18
N GLU A 77 37.80 -24.83 7.17
CA GLU A 77 38.19 -23.59 6.50
C GLU A 77 38.35 -22.52 7.58
N GLU A 78 39.56 -21.98 7.71
CA GLU A 78 39.85 -20.91 8.66
C GLU A 78 38.90 -19.73 8.37
N VAL A 79 38.32 -19.17 9.43
CA VAL A 79 37.43 -18.02 9.32
C VAL A 79 38.22 -16.87 8.70
N PHE A 80 37.79 -16.39 7.53
CA PHE A 80 38.46 -15.27 6.86
C PHE A 80 38.48 -14.03 7.76
N VAL A 81 39.66 -13.46 7.96
CA VAL A 81 39.88 -12.19 8.67
C VAL A 81 40.35 -11.15 7.66
N ASN A 82 39.62 -10.03 7.55
CA ASN A 82 40.04 -8.91 6.71
C ASN A 82 41.15 -8.11 7.41
N THR A 83 42.37 -8.17 6.88
CA THR A 83 43.52 -7.40 7.37
C THR A 83 43.75 -6.10 6.58
N THR A 84 42.95 -5.83 5.55
CA THR A 84 43.09 -4.63 4.71
C THR A 84 42.61 -3.40 5.50
N PRO A 85 43.42 -2.33 5.62
CA PRO A 85 42.97 -1.08 6.21
C PRO A 85 41.76 -0.50 5.47
N LYS A 86 40.87 0.18 6.20
CA LYS A 86 39.64 0.72 5.62
C LYS A 86 39.95 1.75 4.54
N GLY A 87 39.42 1.55 3.33
CA GLY A 87 39.61 2.44 2.19
C GLY A 87 40.84 2.11 1.34
N GLU A 88 41.67 1.16 1.75
CA GLU A 88 42.82 0.72 0.97
C GLU A 88 42.46 -0.44 0.03
N LYS A 89 43.22 -0.55 -1.07
CA LYS A 89 43.03 -1.63 -2.03
C LYS A 89 43.52 -2.93 -1.39
N LYS A 90 42.66 -3.96 -1.45
CA LYS A 90 43.02 -5.31 -1.03
C LYS A 90 44.25 -5.82 -1.79
N ASP A 91 45.19 -6.43 -1.08
CA ASP A 91 46.32 -7.15 -1.68
C ASP A 91 45.82 -8.41 -2.41
N VAL A 92 46.19 -8.52 -3.69
CA VAL A 92 45.83 -9.61 -4.60
C VAL A 92 47.06 -10.32 -5.14
N SER A 93 48.26 -10.09 -4.57
CA SER A 93 49.50 -10.76 -5.00
C SER A 93 49.58 -12.21 -4.53
N GLN A 94 48.82 -12.58 -3.50
CA GLN A 94 48.80 -13.94 -2.96
C GLN A 94 48.11 -14.91 -3.92
N PRO A 95 48.49 -16.20 -3.91
CA PRO A 95 47.83 -17.23 -4.73
C PRO A 95 46.32 -17.29 -4.46
N MET A 96 45.52 -17.52 -5.50
CA MET A 96 44.08 -17.70 -5.36
C MET A 96 43.76 -18.94 -4.50
N ALA A 97 42.77 -18.81 -3.62
CA ALA A 97 42.24 -19.94 -2.87
C ALA A 97 41.66 -21.00 -3.83
N SER A 98 41.67 -22.26 -3.39
CA SER A 98 41.16 -23.39 -4.17
C SER A 98 39.63 -23.34 -4.41
N GLY A 99 38.90 -22.53 -3.64
CA GLY A 99 37.47 -22.30 -3.78
C GLY A 99 37.08 -20.83 -3.67
N TYR A 100 36.00 -20.44 -4.35
CA TYR A 100 35.44 -19.10 -4.24
C TYR A 100 34.80 -18.87 -2.87
N ASN A 101 35.34 -17.90 -2.12
CA ASN A 101 34.76 -17.43 -0.86
C ASN A 101 34.28 -15.98 -1.03
N PRO A 102 32.96 -15.72 -1.15
CA PRO A 102 32.45 -14.36 -1.38
C PRO A 102 32.75 -13.41 -0.22
N ILE A 103 32.77 -13.89 1.03
CA ILE A 103 33.11 -13.05 2.19
C ILE A 103 34.54 -12.54 2.07
N ALA A 104 35.46 -13.43 1.72
CA ALA A 104 36.85 -13.06 1.47
C ALA A 104 36.97 -12.13 0.26
N VAL A 105 36.32 -12.47 -0.85
CA VAL A 105 36.43 -11.71 -2.10
C VAL A 105 35.87 -10.31 -1.95
N GLU A 106 34.65 -10.14 -1.45
CA GLU A 106 33.95 -8.85 -1.36
C GLU A 106 34.53 -7.90 -0.30
N SER A 107 35.22 -8.44 0.71
CA SER A 107 35.83 -7.63 1.77
C SER A 107 36.76 -6.54 1.21
N ALA A 108 36.77 -5.39 1.88
CA ALA A 108 37.54 -4.18 1.54
C ALA A 108 37.21 -3.47 0.21
N TRP A 109 36.61 -4.13 -0.79
CA TRP A 109 36.33 -3.51 -2.09
C TRP A 109 35.42 -2.31 -2.01
N TYR A 110 34.33 -2.39 -1.26
CA TYR A 110 33.38 -1.28 -1.18
C TYR A 110 34.01 -0.04 -0.56
N ASP A 111 34.71 -0.22 0.57
CA ASP A 111 35.42 0.86 1.25
C ASP A 111 36.46 1.50 0.33
N TRP A 112 37.21 0.69 -0.42
CA TRP A 112 38.18 1.18 -1.41
C TRP A 112 37.51 1.93 -2.57
N TRP A 113 36.48 1.35 -3.20
CA TRP A 113 35.75 2.00 -4.30
C TRP A 113 35.17 3.35 -3.89
N TYR A 114 34.65 3.42 -2.67
CA TYR A 114 34.13 4.66 -2.10
C TYR A 114 35.25 5.67 -1.84
N ALA A 115 36.37 5.25 -1.23
CA ALA A 115 37.52 6.12 -0.96
C ALA A 115 38.17 6.66 -2.24
N GLN A 116 38.13 5.90 -3.34
CA GLN A 116 38.62 6.33 -4.66
C GLN A 116 37.57 7.15 -5.45
N GLU A 117 36.41 7.41 -4.87
CA GLU A 117 35.31 8.19 -5.46
C GLU A 117 34.78 7.63 -6.79
N PHE A 118 34.93 6.32 -7.05
CA PHE A 118 34.54 5.69 -8.32
C PHE A 118 33.04 5.76 -8.65
N PHE A 119 32.22 6.06 -7.64
CA PHE A 119 30.77 6.19 -7.81
C PHE A 119 30.35 7.58 -8.28
N LYS A 120 31.21 8.60 -8.14
CA LYS A 120 30.93 9.96 -8.61
C LYS A 120 30.87 10.01 -10.14
N PRO A 121 30.03 10.88 -10.71
CA PRO A 121 29.98 11.07 -12.16
C PRO A 121 31.29 11.68 -12.65
N GLN A 122 31.86 11.11 -13.71
CA GLN A 122 33.02 11.68 -14.38
C GLN A 122 32.56 12.68 -15.45
N LEU A 123 33.08 13.90 -15.38
CA LEU A 123 32.80 15.01 -16.29
C LEU A 123 33.99 15.23 -17.23
N ASP A 124 33.77 16.02 -18.28
CA ASP A 124 34.86 16.50 -19.15
C ASP A 124 35.68 17.62 -18.48
N ALA A 125 36.71 18.11 -19.17
CA ALA A 125 37.59 19.17 -18.66
C ALA A 125 36.88 20.51 -18.36
N ASN A 126 35.70 20.73 -18.95
CA ASN A 126 34.88 21.92 -18.77
C ASN A 126 33.79 21.73 -17.70
N GLY A 127 33.70 20.56 -17.08
CA GLY A 127 32.65 20.22 -16.10
C GLY A 127 31.32 19.80 -16.72
N ASN A 128 31.27 19.50 -18.01
CA ASN A 128 30.07 19.03 -18.70
C ASN A 128 30.01 17.49 -18.75
N PRO A 129 28.82 16.90 -19.02
CA PRO A 129 28.74 15.49 -19.36
C PRO A 129 29.64 15.16 -20.55
N LYS A 130 30.27 13.99 -20.51
CA LYS A 130 31.15 13.50 -21.57
C LYS A 130 30.39 13.34 -22.89
N SER A 131 31.12 13.44 -24.00
CA SER A 131 30.59 13.32 -25.37
C SER A 131 29.85 12.00 -25.65
N GLU A 132 30.23 10.94 -24.93
CA GLU A 132 29.68 9.59 -25.01
C GLU A 132 28.24 9.53 -24.46
N GLY A 133 27.84 10.55 -23.68
CA GLY A 133 26.48 10.77 -23.22
C GLY A 133 26.33 10.81 -21.71
N LEU A 134 25.11 11.15 -21.29
CA LEU A 134 24.68 11.23 -19.90
C LEU A 134 23.74 10.05 -19.58
N PHE A 135 23.94 9.39 -18.45
CA PHE A 135 23.05 8.34 -17.96
C PHE A 135 22.82 8.51 -16.45
N VAL A 136 21.59 8.88 -16.07
CA VAL A 136 21.24 9.16 -14.67
C VAL A 136 20.11 8.24 -14.24
N ILE A 137 20.27 7.60 -13.08
CA ILE A 137 19.20 6.90 -12.38
C ILE A 137 18.98 7.56 -11.02
N PRO A 138 17.82 8.19 -10.77
CA PRO A 138 17.37 8.44 -9.40
C PRO A 138 16.92 7.11 -8.79
N ALA A 139 17.56 6.69 -7.70
CA ALA A 139 17.15 5.50 -6.99
C ALA A 139 15.75 5.70 -6.39
N PRO A 140 14.81 4.76 -6.53
CA PRO A 140 13.54 4.83 -5.81
C PRO A 140 13.86 4.84 -4.31
N PRO A 141 13.54 5.94 -3.60
CA PRO A 141 14.00 6.12 -2.24
C PRO A 141 13.31 5.09 -1.32
N PRO A 142 14.03 4.20 -0.62
CA PRO A 142 13.41 3.30 0.34
C PRO A 142 12.79 4.07 1.50
N ASN A 143 11.65 3.58 1.97
CA ASN A 143 10.95 4.11 3.13
C ASN A 143 11.78 3.86 4.41
N VAL A 144 11.87 4.85 5.29
CA VAL A 144 12.56 4.73 6.59
C VAL A 144 11.75 3.97 7.64
N THR A 145 11.13 2.85 7.27
CA THR A 145 10.17 2.10 8.10
C THR A 145 10.67 0.72 8.53
N GLY A 146 11.80 0.25 7.99
CA GLY A 146 12.23 -1.13 8.13
C GLY A 146 13.61 -1.41 7.56
N SER A 147 14.06 -2.67 7.70
CA SER A 147 15.23 -3.17 6.98
C SER A 147 14.83 -3.53 5.54
N LEU A 148 15.79 -3.45 4.61
CA LEU A 148 15.56 -3.87 3.23
C LEU A 148 15.26 -5.38 3.13
N HIS A 149 14.37 -5.73 2.20
CA HIS A 149 14.03 -7.10 1.82
C HIS A 149 14.48 -7.44 0.39
N ILE A 150 14.30 -8.70 -0.05
CA ILE A 150 14.80 -9.20 -1.36
C ILE A 150 14.35 -8.37 -2.56
N GLY A 151 13.13 -7.84 -2.56
CA GLY A 151 12.67 -6.90 -3.60
C GLY A 151 13.58 -5.68 -3.80
N HIS A 152 14.08 -5.08 -2.71
CA HIS A 152 15.03 -3.97 -2.81
C HIS A 152 16.38 -4.39 -3.39
N ALA A 153 16.83 -5.61 -3.06
CA ALA A 153 18.06 -6.17 -3.60
C ALA A 153 17.93 -6.42 -5.12
N LEU A 154 16.79 -6.94 -5.57
CA LEU A 154 16.49 -7.10 -7.00
C LEU A 154 16.53 -5.77 -7.75
N THR A 155 15.81 -4.76 -7.26
CA THR A 155 15.79 -3.42 -7.88
C THR A 155 17.18 -2.80 -7.93
N THR A 156 17.92 -2.86 -6.81
CA THR A 156 19.29 -2.34 -6.74
C THR A 156 20.21 -3.05 -7.73
N ALA A 157 20.15 -4.38 -7.81
CA ALA A 157 20.99 -5.16 -8.72
C ALA A 157 20.77 -4.78 -10.19
N ILE A 158 19.51 -4.59 -10.60
CA ILE A 158 19.18 -4.16 -11.97
C ILE A 158 19.71 -2.75 -12.24
N GLN A 159 19.41 -1.78 -11.36
CA GLN A 159 19.82 -0.39 -11.56
C GLN A 159 21.33 -0.23 -11.54
N ASP A 160 22.02 -0.89 -10.60
CA ASP A 160 23.47 -0.84 -10.48
C ASP A 160 24.17 -1.49 -11.69
N SER A 161 23.61 -2.58 -12.22
CA SER A 161 24.12 -3.20 -13.46
C SER A 161 24.06 -2.23 -14.64
N LEU A 162 22.95 -1.48 -14.78
CA LEU A 162 22.80 -0.47 -15.84
C LEU A 162 23.77 0.70 -15.64
N ILE A 163 23.96 1.16 -14.40
CA ILE A 163 24.91 2.22 -14.07
C ILE A 163 26.33 1.79 -14.41
N ARG A 164 26.75 0.61 -13.96
CA ARG A 164 28.09 0.07 -14.25
C ARG A 164 28.31 -0.12 -15.75
N TRP A 165 27.32 -0.68 -16.45
CA TRP A 165 27.38 -0.85 -17.91
C TRP A 165 27.57 0.49 -18.63
N ASN A 166 26.74 1.50 -18.34
CA ASN A 166 26.87 2.80 -18.99
C ASN A 166 28.17 3.53 -18.60
N ARG A 167 28.65 3.37 -17.36
CA ARG A 167 29.96 3.87 -16.93
C ARG A 167 31.09 3.20 -17.73
N MET A 168 31.00 1.91 -18.01
CA MET A 168 31.96 1.17 -18.86
C MET A 168 31.90 1.58 -20.34
N LEU A 169 30.75 2.05 -20.83
CA LEU A 169 30.61 2.66 -22.16
C LEU A 169 31.20 4.08 -22.25
N GLY A 170 31.84 4.58 -21.20
CA GLY A 170 32.48 5.90 -21.17
C GLY A 170 31.53 7.06 -20.85
N LYS A 171 30.22 6.81 -20.68
CA LYS A 171 29.23 7.84 -20.37
C LYS A 171 29.45 8.46 -18.99
N THR A 172 28.98 9.70 -18.82
CA THR A 172 28.79 10.29 -17.49
C THR A 172 27.61 9.59 -16.81
N ALA A 173 27.90 8.64 -15.93
CA ALA A 173 26.90 7.87 -15.20
C ALA A 173 26.71 8.40 -13.76
N LEU A 174 25.47 8.63 -13.35
CA LEU A 174 25.12 9.07 -11.99
C LEU A 174 24.00 8.19 -11.41
N PHE A 175 24.25 7.60 -10.24
CA PHE A 175 23.25 6.88 -9.47
C PHE A 175 22.96 7.64 -8.18
N VAL A 176 21.80 8.31 -8.12
CA VAL A 176 21.46 9.22 -7.02
C VAL A 176 20.76 8.46 -5.89
N PRO A 177 21.35 8.38 -4.68
CA PRO A 177 20.68 7.78 -3.54
C PRO A 177 19.67 8.73 -2.91
N GLY A 178 18.60 8.17 -2.37
CA GLY A 178 17.59 8.92 -1.64
C GLY A 178 16.91 8.09 -0.57
N PHE A 179 16.22 8.74 0.37
CA PHE A 179 15.40 8.11 1.40
C PHE A 179 14.04 8.79 1.47
N ASP A 180 13.00 8.00 1.72
CA ASP A 180 11.65 8.53 1.85
C ASP A 180 11.19 8.50 3.30
N HIS A 181 10.70 9.66 3.78
CA HIS A 181 10.04 9.83 5.06
C HIS A 181 8.78 8.97 5.21
N ALA A 182 8.11 8.61 4.11
CA ALA A 182 6.96 7.69 4.08
C ALA A 182 5.76 8.06 4.97
N GLY A 183 5.65 9.32 5.39
CA GLY A 183 4.55 9.90 6.17
C GLY A 183 3.90 8.94 7.19
N ILE A 184 2.66 8.52 6.89
CA ILE A 184 1.82 7.65 7.72
C ILE A 184 2.50 6.32 8.06
N SER A 185 3.25 5.74 7.12
CA SER A 185 3.93 4.47 7.35
C SER A 185 5.00 4.58 8.43
N THR A 186 5.80 5.66 8.41
CA THR A 186 6.81 5.92 9.44
C THR A 186 6.15 6.27 10.76
N GLN A 187 5.13 7.13 10.76
CA GLN A 187 4.39 7.46 11.97
C GLN A 187 3.83 6.20 12.65
N SER A 188 3.17 5.31 11.90
CA SER A 188 2.59 4.08 12.44
C SER A 188 3.63 3.15 13.08
N VAL A 189 4.81 3.02 12.46
CA VAL A 189 5.90 2.19 13.00
C VAL A 189 6.51 2.81 14.25
N VAL A 190 6.77 4.12 14.25
CA VAL A 190 7.32 4.84 15.40
C VAL A 190 6.34 4.80 16.58
N GLU A 191 5.05 5.03 16.36
CA GLU A 191 4.02 4.93 17.41
C GLU A 191 3.94 3.53 18.01
N LYS A 192 3.93 2.47 17.17
CA LYS A 192 3.93 1.08 17.66
C LYS A 192 5.15 0.76 18.52
N ARG A 193 6.33 1.25 18.12
CA ARG A 193 7.56 1.05 18.91
C ARG A 193 7.55 1.86 20.20
N LEU A 194 7.12 3.12 20.15
CA LEU A 194 7.02 3.99 21.31
C LEU A 194 6.12 3.34 22.38
N PHE A 195 4.95 2.85 21.96
CA PHE A 195 4.03 2.15 22.84
C PHE A 195 4.65 0.86 23.40
N LYS A 196 5.29 0.05 22.56
CA LYS A 196 5.94 -1.21 23.00
C LYS A 196 7.10 -0.99 23.98
N THR A 197 7.85 0.09 23.83
CA THR A 197 9.08 0.34 24.62
C THR A 197 8.82 1.14 25.89
N SER A 198 7.87 2.06 25.86
CA SER A 198 7.64 3.01 26.96
C SER A 198 6.20 3.04 27.47
N GLY A 199 5.27 2.35 26.80
CA GLY A 199 3.84 2.44 27.10
C GLY A 199 3.18 3.76 26.69
N LYS A 200 3.94 4.72 26.15
CA LYS A 200 3.45 6.05 25.78
C LYS A 200 2.94 6.10 24.34
N THR A 201 2.06 7.05 24.07
CA THR A 201 1.52 7.40 22.77
C THR A 201 2.12 8.72 22.27
N ARG A 202 1.89 9.05 20.99
CA ARG A 202 2.30 10.36 20.45
C ARG A 202 1.63 11.54 21.17
N HIS A 203 0.44 11.32 21.73
CA HIS A 203 -0.31 12.35 22.46
C HIS A 203 0.35 12.65 23.80
N ASP A 204 0.92 11.63 24.46
CA ASP A 204 1.65 11.81 25.72
C ASP A 204 2.97 12.57 25.55
N LEU A 205 3.59 12.50 24.37
CA LEU A 205 4.84 13.21 24.08
C LEU A 205 4.60 14.67 23.64
N GLY A 206 3.49 14.94 22.98
CA GLY A 206 3.28 16.18 22.23
C GLY A 206 4.03 16.20 20.90
N ARG A 207 3.69 17.18 20.04
CA ARG A 207 4.16 17.24 18.64
C ARG A 207 5.68 17.33 18.52
N GLU A 208 6.31 18.26 19.23
CA GLU A 208 7.74 18.55 19.09
C GLU A 208 8.62 17.34 19.43
N ARG A 209 8.42 16.78 20.64
CA ARG A 209 9.15 15.58 21.09
C ARG A 209 8.87 14.36 20.23
N PHE A 210 7.65 14.22 19.71
CA PHE A 210 7.33 13.14 18.79
C PHE A 210 8.10 13.29 17.47
N LEU A 211 8.20 14.50 16.91
CA LEU A 211 8.98 14.77 15.70
C LEU A 211 10.47 14.49 15.91
N GLU A 212 11.04 14.87 17.06
CA GLU A 212 12.42 14.51 17.44
C GLU A 212 12.61 12.98 17.42
N THR A 213 11.69 12.24 18.05
CA THR A 213 11.72 10.77 18.08
C THR A 213 11.67 10.15 16.67
N VAL A 214 10.86 10.73 15.77
CA VAL A 214 10.78 10.30 14.37
C VAL A 214 12.10 10.59 13.63
N MET A 215 12.75 11.71 13.91
CA MET A 215 14.04 12.06 13.30
C MET A 215 15.18 11.16 13.77
N ASP A 216 15.23 10.82 15.05
CA ASP A 216 16.18 9.85 15.60
C ASP A 216 16.01 8.48 14.94
N TRP A 217 14.76 8.03 14.83
CA TRP A 217 14.41 6.80 14.12
C TRP A 217 14.87 6.85 12.66
N LYS A 218 14.62 7.96 11.96
CA LYS A 218 15.05 8.15 10.58
C LYS A 218 16.56 8.02 10.44
N ASN A 219 17.34 8.59 11.36
CA ASN A 219 18.80 8.55 11.30
C ASN A 219 19.34 7.12 11.49
N ASP A 220 18.81 6.39 12.48
CA ASP A 220 19.14 4.99 12.72
C ASP A 220 18.85 4.10 11.50
N TYR A 221 17.67 4.27 10.91
CA TYR A 221 17.22 3.46 9.78
C TYR A 221 17.93 3.84 8.48
N GLN A 222 18.16 5.12 8.24
CA GLN A 222 18.97 5.57 7.12
C GLN A 222 20.36 4.93 7.18
N HIS A 223 21.01 4.91 8.35
CA HIS A 223 22.31 4.27 8.51
C HIS A 223 22.26 2.77 8.21
N ARG A 224 21.25 2.07 8.75
CA ARG A 224 21.07 0.62 8.50
C ARG A 224 20.84 0.32 7.02
N ILE A 225 19.94 1.05 6.36
CA ILE A 225 19.61 0.86 4.95
C ILE A 225 20.83 1.16 4.09
N THR A 226 21.57 2.23 4.38
CA THR A 226 22.82 2.57 3.69
C THR A 226 23.80 1.40 3.77
N ASN A 227 24.02 0.84 4.96
CA ASN A 227 24.92 -0.32 5.12
C ASN A 227 24.45 -1.54 4.32
N GLN A 228 23.14 -1.79 4.22
CA GLN A 228 22.60 -2.88 3.39
C GLN A 228 22.85 -2.63 1.90
N LEU A 229 22.63 -1.41 1.40
CA LEU A 229 22.88 -1.04 0.00
C LEU A 229 24.37 -1.09 -0.35
N CYS A 230 25.24 -0.64 0.58
CA CYS A 230 26.68 -0.78 0.44
C CYS A 230 27.11 -2.26 0.40
N ARG A 231 26.53 -3.10 1.28
CA ARG A 231 26.84 -4.54 1.33
C ARG A 231 26.42 -5.26 0.04
N LEU A 232 25.35 -4.82 -0.61
CA LEU A 232 24.92 -5.29 -1.93
C LEU A 232 25.83 -4.81 -3.08
N GLY A 233 26.78 -3.91 -2.82
CA GLY A 233 27.69 -3.40 -3.83
C GLY A 233 27.13 -2.26 -4.68
N GLY A 234 26.04 -1.61 -4.26
CA GLY A 234 25.44 -0.52 -5.04
C GLY A 234 26.39 0.68 -5.22
N SER A 235 26.64 1.07 -6.47
CA SER A 235 27.56 2.15 -6.86
C SER A 235 26.92 3.54 -6.81
N TYR A 236 26.24 3.83 -5.71
CA TYR A 236 25.57 5.10 -5.42
C TYR A 236 26.57 6.23 -5.16
N ASP A 237 26.24 7.43 -5.63
CA ASP A 237 26.95 8.65 -5.23
C ASP A 237 26.42 9.14 -3.87
N TRP A 238 26.95 8.60 -2.77
CA TRP A 238 26.53 8.96 -1.42
C TRP A 238 26.79 10.42 -1.03
N SER A 239 27.58 11.17 -1.81
CA SER A 239 27.74 12.61 -1.59
C SER A 239 26.46 13.40 -1.93
N ARG A 240 25.52 12.79 -2.65
CA ARG A 240 24.26 13.38 -3.12
C ARG A 240 23.03 12.78 -2.45
N VAL A 241 23.17 12.23 -1.24
CA VAL A 241 22.04 11.64 -0.51
C VAL A 241 20.93 12.68 -0.33
N ALA A 242 19.77 12.35 -0.88
CA ALA A 242 18.54 13.10 -0.71
C ALA A 242 17.64 12.48 0.37
N PHE A 243 16.89 13.29 1.08
CA PHE A 243 15.80 12.84 1.94
C PHE A 243 14.59 13.73 1.68
N THR A 244 13.40 13.14 1.54
CA THR A 244 12.20 13.85 1.06
C THR A 244 11.79 15.07 1.91
N MET A 245 12.19 15.12 3.18
CA MET A 245 11.96 16.26 4.09
C MET A 245 13.16 17.21 4.23
N ASN A 246 14.20 17.07 3.41
CA ASN A 246 15.28 18.07 3.36
C ASN A 246 14.75 19.39 2.83
N GLU A 247 15.29 20.51 3.33
CA GLU A 247 14.83 21.86 3.01
C GLU A 247 14.67 22.12 1.50
N GLN A 248 15.66 21.72 0.69
CA GLN A 248 15.61 21.91 -0.76
C GLN A 248 14.45 21.13 -1.42
N LEU A 249 14.20 19.89 -0.99
CA LEU A 249 13.11 19.08 -1.54
C LEU A 249 11.75 19.54 -1.02
N SER A 250 11.67 19.99 0.24
CA SER A 250 10.46 20.62 0.77
C SER A 250 10.09 21.89 0.01
N LYS A 251 11.08 22.74 -0.35
CA LYS A 251 10.85 23.90 -1.22
C LYS A 251 10.31 23.50 -2.59
N ALA A 252 10.83 22.43 -3.19
CA ALA A 252 10.34 21.92 -4.47
C ALA A 252 8.88 21.43 -4.39
N VAL A 253 8.49 20.79 -3.29
CA VAL A 253 7.10 20.37 -3.04
C VAL A 253 6.18 21.58 -2.87
N ILE A 254 6.60 22.59 -2.09
CA ILE A 254 5.84 23.83 -1.89
C ILE A 254 5.61 24.55 -3.22
N GLU A 255 6.67 24.73 -4.01
CA GLU A 255 6.60 25.33 -5.35
C GLU A 255 5.63 24.56 -6.25
N THR A 256 5.72 23.23 -6.26
CA THR A 256 4.81 22.39 -7.05
C THR A 256 3.37 22.55 -6.61
N PHE A 257 3.11 22.61 -5.30
CA PHE A 257 1.77 22.84 -4.76
C PHE A 257 1.23 24.22 -5.16
N CYS A 258 2.02 25.28 -5.01
CA CYS A 258 1.63 26.64 -5.39
C CYS A 258 1.28 26.71 -6.88
N ARG A 259 2.13 26.18 -7.76
CA ARG A 259 1.87 26.16 -9.21
C ARG A 259 0.59 25.39 -9.55
N LEU A 260 0.40 24.19 -9.01
CA LEU A 260 -0.82 23.40 -9.28
C LEU A 260 -2.09 24.03 -8.71
N HIS A 261 -1.98 24.81 -7.63
CA HIS A 261 -3.10 25.60 -7.11
C HIS A 261 -3.40 26.81 -8.01
N GLU A 262 -2.38 27.54 -8.47
CA GLU A 262 -2.54 28.67 -9.40
C GLU A 262 -3.12 28.24 -10.75
N GLU A 263 -2.79 27.04 -11.22
CA GLU A 263 -3.37 26.42 -12.42
C GLU A 263 -4.83 25.93 -12.21
N GLY A 264 -5.35 25.98 -10.98
CA GLY A 264 -6.70 25.51 -10.65
C GLY A 264 -6.85 24.00 -10.54
N VAL A 265 -5.74 23.23 -10.58
CA VAL A 265 -5.74 21.77 -10.43
C VAL A 265 -5.97 21.37 -8.96
N ILE A 266 -5.38 22.09 -8.02
CA ILE A 266 -5.59 21.91 -6.58
C ILE A 266 -6.68 22.87 -6.10
N TYR A 267 -7.66 22.33 -5.37
CA TYR A 267 -8.75 23.09 -4.76
C TYR A 267 -9.10 22.54 -3.39
N ARG A 268 -9.83 23.32 -2.58
CA ARG A 268 -10.33 22.91 -1.27
C ARG A 268 -11.86 22.79 -1.32
N ALA A 269 -12.37 21.61 -1.00
CA ALA A 269 -13.80 21.34 -0.91
C ALA A 269 -14.08 20.31 0.19
N ASN A 270 -15.32 20.30 0.68
CA ASN A 270 -15.81 19.19 1.50
C ASN A 270 -16.21 18.05 0.56
N ARG A 271 -15.59 16.89 0.74
CA ARG A 271 -15.86 15.67 -0.03
C ARG A 271 -15.83 14.48 0.92
N LEU A 272 -16.51 13.40 0.56
CA LEU A 272 -16.33 12.13 1.23
C LEU A 272 -14.87 11.66 1.07
N VAL A 273 -14.29 11.20 2.17
CA VAL A 273 -12.90 10.75 2.26
C VAL A 273 -12.86 9.43 3.03
N ASN A 274 -11.85 8.60 2.77
CA ASN A 274 -11.58 7.45 3.62
C ASN A 274 -10.95 7.95 4.92
N TRP A 275 -11.65 7.81 6.04
CA TRP A 275 -11.15 8.23 7.35
C TRP A 275 -10.69 7.03 8.18
N CYS A 276 -9.50 7.11 8.77
CA CYS A 276 -9.01 6.09 9.69
C CYS A 276 -9.12 6.58 11.14
N VAL A 277 -10.12 6.09 11.88
CA VAL A 277 -10.35 6.39 13.32
C VAL A 277 -9.19 6.01 14.24
N ARG A 278 -8.27 5.17 13.78
CA ARG A 278 -7.09 4.76 14.57
C ARG A 278 -5.95 5.76 14.42
N LEU A 279 -5.77 6.31 13.22
CA LEU A 279 -4.68 7.24 12.90
C LEU A 279 -5.15 8.70 12.99
N ASN A 280 -6.45 8.94 13.05
CA ASN A 280 -7.12 10.24 12.97
C ASN A 280 -6.63 11.05 11.78
N THR A 281 -6.70 10.44 10.60
CA THR A 281 -6.32 11.07 9.33
C THR A 281 -7.10 10.48 8.16
N THR A 282 -7.17 11.27 7.08
CA THR A 282 -7.65 10.82 5.78
C THR A 282 -6.64 9.90 5.11
N LEU A 283 -7.13 8.91 4.36
CA LEU A 283 -6.35 7.98 3.54
C LEU A 283 -6.74 8.12 2.06
N SER A 284 -5.75 7.96 1.18
CA SER A 284 -6.00 7.85 -0.26
C SER A 284 -6.69 6.52 -0.60
N ASN A 285 -7.44 6.47 -1.70
CA ASN A 285 -8.03 5.22 -2.20
C ASN A 285 -6.98 4.11 -2.41
N LEU A 286 -5.75 4.47 -2.78
CA LEU A 286 -4.64 3.52 -2.97
C LEU A 286 -4.08 2.96 -1.64
N GLU A 287 -4.39 3.61 -0.52
CA GLU A 287 -3.94 3.19 0.83
C GLU A 287 -4.97 2.30 1.53
N VAL A 288 -6.15 2.10 0.92
CA VAL A 288 -7.24 1.30 1.48
C VAL A 288 -7.27 -0.07 0.81
N ASP A 289 -7.11 -1.12 1.62
CA ASP A 289 -7.28 -2.50 1.18
C ASP A 289 -8.73 -2.97 1.39
N GLN A 290 -9.40 -3.34 0.30
CA GLN A 290 -10.80 -3.73 0.30
C GLN A 290 -10.93 -5.25 0.48
N LYS A 291 -11.62 -5.66 1.54
CA LYS A 291 -11.92 -7.08 1.80
C LYS A 291 -13.34 -7.41 1.39
N GLN A 292 -13.48 -8.16 0.31
CA GLN A 292 -14.79 -8.62 -0.15
C GLN A 292 -15.29 -9.77 0.72
N LEU A 293 -16.53 -9.64 1.21
CA LEU A 293 -17.22 -10.66 2.00
C LEU A 293 -18.42 -11.15 1.19
N THR A 294 -18.58 -12.47 1.03
CA THR A 294 -19.70 -13.08 0.30
C THR A 294 -20.91 -13.38 1.17
N GLY A 295 -20.82 -13.12 2.47
CA GLY A 295 -21.91 -13.30 3.41
C GLY A 295 -21.45 -13.09 4.86
N ARG A 296 -22.29 -13.53 5.80
CA ARG A 296 -22.08 -13.40 7.24
C ARG A 296 -20.70 -13.94 7.64
N THR A 297 -19.85 -13.05 8.13
CA THR A 297 -18.47 -13.34 8.51
C THR A 297 -18.16 -12.73 9.85
N LEU A 298 -17.56 -13.51 10.76
CA LEU A 298 -17.10 -13.04 12.06
C LEU A 298 -15.62 -12.61 11.98
N LEU A 299 -15.34 -11.33 12.21
CA LEU A 299 -13.99 -10.76 12.13
C LEU A 299 -13.59 -10.13 13.47
N SER A 300 -12.32 -10.24 13.83
CA SER A 300 -11.75 -9.44 14.92
C SER A 300 -11.40 -8.04 14.41
N VAL A 301 -11.75 -7.02 15.18
CA VAL A 301 -11.49 -5.61 14.85
C VAL A 301 -10.29 -5.10 15.66
N PRO A 302 -9.28 -4.49 15.01
CA PRO A 302 -8.15 -3.90 15.73
C PRO A 302 -8.62 -2.84 16.75
N GLY A 303 -8.15 -2.95 18.00
CA GLY A 303 -8.55 -2.08 19.10
C GLY A 303 -9.47 -2.74 20.14
N TYR A 304 -10.12 -3.85 19.76
CA TYR A 304 -10.93 -4.69 20.65
C TYR A 304 -10.14 -5.91 21.14
N ASP A 305 -10.72 -6.68 22.07
CA ASP A 305 -10.14 -7.94 22.53
C ASP A 305 -9.97 -8.89 21.32
N PRO A 306 -8.78 -9.46 21.07
CA PRO A 306 -8.56 -10.40 19.97
C PRO A 306 -9.50 -11.62 19.94
N LYS A 307 -10.06 -11.98 21.10
CA LYS A 307 -11.05 -13.06 21.25
C LYS A 307 -12.46 -12.63 20.87
N GLU A 308 -12.74 -11.33 20.93
CA GLU A 308 -14.02 -10.77 20.51
C GLU A 308 -14.13 -10.78 18.98
N LYS A 309 -15.32 -11.12 18.49
CA LYS A 309 -15.62 -11.21 17.06
C LYS A 309 -16.88 -10.44 16.76
N PHE A 310 -16.81 -9.62 15.73
CA PHE A 310 -17.91 -8.80 15.25
C PHE A 310 -18.42 -9.35 13.93
N GLU A 311 -19.72 -9.19 13.73
CA GLU A 311 -20.42 -9.67 12.55
C GLU A 311 -20.34 -8.66 11.40
N PHE A 312 -19.96 -9.14 10.22
CA PHE A 312 -19.90 -8.38 8.98
C PHE A 312 -20.60 -9.15 7.86
N GLY A 313 -20.97 -8.46 6.77
CA GLY A 313 -21.56 -9.10 5.59
C GLY A 313 -23.00 -9.60 5.81
N VAL A 314 -23.72 -9.00 6.75
CA VAL A 314 -25.15 -9.26 7.00
C VAL A 314 -25.96 -8.08 6.48
N ILE A 315 -27.04 -8.39 5.76
CA ILE A 315 -28.02 -7.41 5.31
C ILE A 315 -29.16 -7.37 6.34
N THR A 316 -29.41 -6.20 6.91
CA THR A 316 -30.50 -5.94 7.83
C THR A 316 -31.60 -5.17 7.11
N SER A 317 -32.83 -5.66 7.22
CA SER A 317 -34.02 -4.97 6.72
C SER A 317 -34.79 -4.33 7.86
N PHE A 318 -35.20 -3.08 7.67
CA PHE A 318 -36.03 -2.35 8.63
C PHE A 318 -36.98 -1.40 7.88
N ALA A 319 -38.00 -0.90 8.58
CA ALA A 319 -39.09 -0.16 7.96
C ALA A 319 -39.19 1.26 8.50
N TYR A 320 -39.37 2.21 7.58
CA TYR A 320 -39.72 3.60 7.89
C TYR A 320 -41.24 3.80 7.77
N PRO A 321 -41.93 4.37 8.77
CA PRO A 321 -43.32 4.76 8.63
C PRO A 321 -43.48 5.90 7.62
N ILE A 322 -44.51 5.81 6.77
CA ILE A 322 -44.84 6.86 5.80
C ILE A 322 -45.62 7.97 6.52
N GLU A 323 -45.26 9.22 6.25
CA GLU A 323 -45.95 10.36 6.82
C GLU A 323 -47.43 10.38 6.37
N ASN A 324 -48.34 10.59 7.33
CA ASN A 324 -49.79 10.61 7.11
C ASN A 324 -50.37 9.30 6.53
N SER A 325 -49.75 8.15 6.81
CA SER A 325 -50.21 6.83 6.38
C SER A 325 -49.86 5.75 7.41
N ASP A 326 -50.62 4.65 7.42
CA ASP A 326 -50.29 3.43 8.18
C ASP A 326 -49.26 2.55 7.44
N GLU A 327 -48.93 2.91 6.20
CA GLU A 327 -47.95 2.23 5.35
C GLU A 327 -46.52 2.42 5.87
N LYS A 328 -45.66 1.44 5.57
CA LYS A 328 -44.23 1.50 5.85
C LYS A 328 -43.44 1.12 4.62
N ILE A 329 -42.29 1.77 4.42
CA ILE A 329 -41.33 1.41 3.37
C ILE A 329 -40.16 0.65 4.00
N ILE A 330 -39.86 -0.53 3.46
CA ILE A 330 -38.79 -1.40 3.95
C ILE A 330 -37.52 -1.13 3.13
N VAL A 331 -36.42 -0.85 3.82
CA VAL A 331 -35.08 -0.70 3.22
C VAL A 331 -34.17 -1.82 3.72
N ALA A 332 -33.13 -2.13 2.96
CA ALA A 332 -32.12 -3.12 3.32
C ALA A 332 -30.72 -2.49 3.30
N THR A 333 -29.89 -2.77 4.30
CA THR A 333 -28.52 -2.24 4.39
C THR A 333 -27.59 -3.20 5.14
N THR A 334 -26.29 -3.15 4.85
CA THR A 334 -25.25 -3.79 5.65
C THR A 334 -24.71 -2.91 6.78
N ARG A 335 -25.16 -1.65 6.84
CA ARG A 335 -24.70 -0.62 7.78
C ARG A 335 -25.87 0.02 8.52
N PRO A 336 -26.59 -0.72 9.38
CA PRO A 336 -27.76 -0.19 10.10
C PRO A 336 -27.40 1.02 10.97
N GLU A 337 -26.18 1.10 11.49
CA GLU A 337 -25.68 2.21 12.29
C GLU A 337 -25.71 3.56 11.56
N THR A 338 -25.62 3.54 10.23
CA THR A 338 -25.67 4.76 9.42
C THR A 338 -27.07 5.33 9.26
N MET A 339 -28.13 4.58 9.62
CA MET A 339 -29.51 5.03 9.44
C MET A 339 -29.81 6.40 10.08
N LEU A 340 -29.12 6.72 11.18
CA LEU A 340 -29.27 7.98 11.92
C LEU A 340 -28.86 9.20 11.07
N GLY A 341 -28.03 8.98 10.04
CA GLY A 341 -27.61 9.98 9.06
C GLY A 341 -28.43 9.98 7.78
N ASP A 342 -29.50 9.18 7.68
CA ASP A 342 -30.31 9.09 6.46
C ASP A 342 -30.98 10.44 6.16
N THR A 343 -30.91 10.84 4.89
CA THR A 343 -31.50 12.09 4.37
C THR A 343 -32.42 11.89 3.18
N ALA A 344 -32.50 10.68 2.61
CA ALA A 344 -33.56 10.27 1.71
C ALA A 344 -33.78 8.75 1.72
N ILE A 345 -34.86 8.30 1.09
CA ILE A 345 -35.02 6.93 0.60
C ILE A 345 -35.14 7.01 -0.92
N ALA A 346 -34.28 6.31 -1.64
CA ALA A 346 -34.35 6.22 -3.10
C ALA A 346 -35.16 4.99 -3.52
N VAL A 347 -36.05 5.19 -4.49
CA VAL A 347 -36.76 4.12 -5.22
C VAL A 347 -36.52 4.29 -6.72
N HIS A 348 -36.71 3.24 -7.50
CA HIS A 348 -36.58 3.35 -8.95
C HIS A 348 -37.83 4.06 -9.53
N PRO A 349 -37.69 5.03 -10.46
CA PRO A 349 -38.82 5.79 -11.01
C PRO A 349 -39.88 4.91 -11.69
N ASP A 350 -39.48 3.78 -12.24
CA ASP A 350 -40.37 2.83 -12.94
C ASP A 350 -40.81 1.65 -12.06
N ASP A 351 -40.52 1.66 -10.75
CA ASP A 351 -40.96 0.58 -9.87
C ASP A 351 -42.46 0.73 -9.52
N PRO A 352 -43.33 -0.16 -10.02
CA PRO A 352 -44.76 -0.07 -9.77
C PRO A 352 -45.12 -0.27 -8.29
N ARG A 353 -44.22 -0.85 -7.49
CA ARG A 353 -44.42 -1.05 -6.05
C ARG A 353 -44.38 0.25 -5.27
N TYR A 354 -43.72 1.30 -5.80
CA TYR A 354 -43.44 2.54 -5.06
C TYR A 354 -43.91 3.81 -5.77
N THR A 355 -44.58 3.69 -6.93
CA THR A 355 -45.05 4.85 -7.71
C THR A 355 -45.95 5.79 -6.89
N HIS A 356 -46.77 5.26 -5.99
CA HIS A 356 -47.63 6.04 -5.10
C HIS A 356 -46.87 6.75 -3.96
N LEU A 357 -45.58 6.48 -3.78
CA LEU A 357 -44.72 7.09 -2.76
C LEU A 357 -43.77 8.16 -3.32
N HIS A 358 -43.74 8.39 -4.63
CA HIS A 358 -42.89 9.40 -5.24
C HIS A 358 -43.17 10.79 -4.66
N GLY A 359 -42.13 11.46 -4.14
CA GLY A 359 -42.24 12.80 -3.55
C GLY A 359 -42.94 12.84 -2.18
N LYS A 360 -43.34 11.68 -1.63
CA LYS A 360 -43.82 11.59 -0.24
C LYS A 360 -42.65 11.59 0.73
N PHE A 361 -42.98 11.66 2.02
CA PHE A 361 -42.02 11.65 3.11
C PHE A 361 -42.23 10.41 3.99
N ALA A 362 -41.12 9.86 4.47
CA ALA A 362 -41.09 8.91 5.55
C ALA A 362 -40.62 9.60 6.84
N LEU A 363 -40.95 9.05 8.01
CA LEU A 363 -40.52 9.57 9.30
C LEU A 363 -39.41 8.71 9.87
N HIS A 364 -38.30 9.33 10.28
CA HIS A 364 -37.21 8.60 10.91
C HIS A 364 -37.64 8.08 12.31
N PRO A 365 -37.40 6.80 12.66
CA PRO A 365 -38.00 6.19 13.85
C PRO A 365 -37.36 6.65 15.16
N PHE A 366 -36.15 7.22 15.13
CA PHE A 366 -35.41 7.59 16.34
C PHE A 366 -35.07 9.07 16.48
N VAL A 367 -35.18 9.82 15.40
CA VAL A 367 -34.76 11.22 15.30
C VAL A 367 -35.94 11.94 14.66
N ASN A 368 -36.29 13.12 15.16
CA ASN A 368 -37.41 13.88 14.61
C ASN A 368 -37.04 14.48 13.24
N ARG A 369 -36.99 13.63 12.21
CA ARG A 369 -36.59 13.99 10.84
C ARG A 369 -37.59 13.41 9.84
N ARG A 370 -38.00 14.26 8.90
CA ARG A 370 -38.76 13.87 7.71
C ARG A 370 -37.77 13.54 6.61
N ILE A 371 -37.94 12.38 5.98
CA ILE A 371 -37.03 11.85 4.97
C ILE A 371 -37.78 11.80 3.63
N PRO A 372 -37.39 12.59 2.61
CA PRO A 372 -38.02 12.52 1.29
C PRO A 372 -37.80 11.16 0.62
N ILE A 373 -38.81 10.71 -0.13
CA ILE A 373 -38.71 9.56 -1.03
C ILE A 373 -38.43 10.09 -2.45
N VAL A 374 -37.21 9.86 -2.91
CA VAL A 374 -36.69 10.34 -4.20
C VAL A 374 -36.66 9.21 -5.22
N THR A 375 -36.74 9.54 -6.51
CA THR A 375 -36.63 8.57 -7.60
C THR A 375 -35.23 8.61 -8.20
N ASP A 376 -34.47 7.53 -8.14
CA ASP A 376 -33.10 7.46 -8.69
C ASP A 376 -32.85 6.10 -9.37
N ALA A 377 -32.81 6.12 -10.70
CA ALA A 377 -32.60 4.91 -11.51
C ALA A 377 -31.13 4.41 -11.54
N ILE A 378 -30.19 5.18 -10.99
CA ILE A 378 -28.76 4.84 -11.04
C ILE A 378 -28.39 3.97 -9.84
N ILE A 379 -28.84 4.35 -8.63
CA ILE A 379 -28.49 3.62 -7.41
C ILE A 379 -29.46 2.47 -7.11
N VAL A 380 -30.70 2.56 -7.59
CA VAL A 380 -31.74 1.58 -7.25
C VAL A 380 -31.84 0.51 -8.32
N ASP A 381 -31.43 -0.69 -7.97
CA ASP A 381 -31.77 -1.91 -8.70
C ASP A 381 -33.08 -2.48 -8.13
N MET A 382 -34.11 -2.60 -8.99
CA MET A 382 -35.42 -3.14 -8.61
C MET A 382 -35.37 -4.60 -8.17
N GLU A 383 -34.41 -5.38 -8.67
CA GLU A 383 -34.24 -6.80 -8.34
C GLU A 383 -33.46 -7.01 -7.03
N PHE A 384 -32.76 -5.98 -6.55
CA PHE A 384 -31.94 -6.07 -5.35
C PHE A 384 -32.69 -5.65 -4.08
N GLY A 385 -32.67 -6.53 -3.08
CA GLY A 385 -33.29 -6.27 -1.77
C GLY A 385 -34.79 -5.99 -1.91
N THR A 386 -35.22 -4.82 -1.45
CA THR A 386 -36.63 -4.39 -1.52
C THR A 386 -36.93 -3.54 -2.75
N GLY A 387 -35.93 -3.07 -3.50
CA GLY A 387 -36.09 -1.99 -4.48
C GLY A 387 -36.20 -0.60 -3.86
N ALA A 388 -35.95 -0.46 -2.55
CA ALA A 388 -35.85 0.82 -1.86
C ALA A 388 -34.53 0.89 -1.06
N VAL A 389 -33.77 1.96 -1.26
CA VAL A 389 -32.42 2.13 -0.71
C VAL A 389 -32.42 3.34 0.22
N LYS A 390 -31.93 3.17 1.45
CA LYS A 390 -31.68 4.31 2.34
C LYS A 390 -30.49 5.12 1.85
N ILE A 391 -30.57 6.44 1.92
CA ILE A 391 -29.53 7.34 1.39
C ILE A 391 -28.89 8.14 2.52
N THR A 392 -27.57 7.97 2.65
CA THR A 392 -26.70 8.50 3.70
C THR A 392 -25.48 9.23 3.12
N PRO A 393 -25.65 10.42 2.52
CA PRO A 393 -24.63 11.02 1.66
C PRO A 393 -23.29 11.33 2.35
N ALA A 394 -23.29 11.48 3.68
CA ALA A 394 -22.09 11.76 4.46
C ALA A 394 -21.27 10.50 4.83
N HIS A 395 -21.73 9.29 4.50
CA HIS A 395 -21.13 8.03 4.99
C HIS A 395 -20.87 6.97 3.94
N ASP A 396 -21.36 7.14 2.71
CA ASP A 396 -21.17 6.21 1.59
C ASP A 396 -20.99 6.96 0.25
N GLN A 397 -20.12 6.46 -0.63
CA GLN A 397 -19.76 7.14 -1.88
C GLN A 397 -20.89 7.11 -2.92
N ASN A 398 -21.67 6.02 -2.99
CA ASN A 398 -22.81 5.95 -3.89
C ASN A 398 -23.93 6.87 -3.41
N ASP A 399 -24.18 6.86 -2.10
CA ASP A 399 -25.15 7.76 -1.46
C ASP A 399 -24.73 9.23 -1.61
N TYR A 400 -23.42 9.53 -1.55
CA TYR A 400 -22.87 10.87 -1.76
C TYR A 400 -23.27 11.41 -3.13
N GLU A 401 -23.17 10.59 -4.18
CA GLU A 401 -23.55 10.98 -5.54
C GLU A 401 -25.05 11.20 -5.69
N VAL A 402 -25.89 10.38 -5.04
CA VAL A 402 -27.34 10.60 -4.97
C VAL A 402 -27.64 11.92 -4.26
N GLY A 403 -26.95 12.19 -3.15
CA GLY A 403 -27.06 13.44 -2.40
C GLY A 403 -26.75 14.66 -3.26
N LEU A 404 -25.75 14.59 -4.13
CA LEU A 404 -25.45 15.66 -5.09
C LEU A 404 -26.55 15.79 -6.16
N ARG A 405 -27.01 14.69 -6.76
CA ARG A 405 -28.04 14.71 -7.81
C ARG A 405 -29.37 15.29 -7.33
N HIS A 406 -29.79 14.91 -6.12
CA HIS A 406 -31.08 15.29 -5.54
C HIS A 406 -30.98 16.46 -4.54
N LYS A 407 -29.79 17.06 -4.38
CA LYS A 407 -29.53 18.19 -3.46
C LYS A 407 -29.94 17.88 -2.02
N LEU A 408 -29.59 16.70 -1.54
CA LEU A 408 -29.87 16.25 -0.18
C LEU A 408 -28.87 16.84 0.82
N ASP A 409 -29.28 16.88 2.09
CA ASP A 409 -28.41 17.27 3.18
C ASP A 409 -27.33 16.20 3.46
N PHE A 410 -26.13 16.65 3.83
CA PHE A 410 -25.00 15.81 4.19
C PHE A 410 -24.81 15.84 5.71
N ILE A 411 -25.42 14.88 6.41
CA ILE A 411 -25.42 14.82 7.88
C ILE A 411 -24.33 13.86 8.38
N ASN A 412 -23.22 14.41 8.87
CA ASN A 412 -22.21 13.62 9.56
C ASN A 412 -22.70 13.25 10.98
N ILE A 413 -22.74 11.96 11.30
CA ILE A 413 -23.15 11.42 12.62
C ILE A 413 -21.97 10.96 13.47
N LEU A 414 -20.73 10.99 12.95
CA LEU A 414 -19.55 10.44 13.61
C LEU A 414 -18.58 11.55 14.03
N ASN A 415 -17.94 11.37 15.17
CA ASN A 415 -16.74 12.09 15.59
C ASN A 415 -15.50 11.43 14.94
N ASP A 416 -14.35 12.10 15.05
CA ASP A 416 -13.07 11.63 14.51
C ASP A 416 -12.62 10.26 15.08
N ASP A 417 -13.05 9.93 16.30
CA ASP A 417 -12.76 8.65 16.97
C ASP A 417 -13.76 7.53 16.59
N GLY A 418 -14.72 7.81 15.72
CA GLY A 418 -15.76 6.88 15.30
C GLY A 418 -16.95 6.76 16.24
N THR A 419 -17.01 7.54 17.33
CA THR A 419 -18.19 7.61 18.21
C THR A 419 -19.30 8.47 17.59
N PHE A 420 -20.54 8.28 18.03
CA PHE A 420 -21.66 9.09 17.58
C PHE A 420 -21.62 10.51 18.16
N ASN A 421 -21.85 11.50 17.29
CA ASN A 421 -21.95 12.90 17.65
C ASN A 421 -23.42 13.32 17.89
N ALA A 422 -23.66 14.62 18.08
CA ALA A 422 -24.98 15.14 18.40
C ALA A 422 -26.07 14.84 17.35
N ASN A 423 -25.70 14.71 16.08
CA ASN A 423 -26.63 14.47 14.97
C ASN A 423 -27.22 13.06 14.96
N ALA A 424 -26.64 12.11 15.71
CA ALA A 424 -27.16 10.75 15.87
C ALA A 424 -28.43 10.70 16.74
N GLY A 425 -28.78 11.80 17.42
CA GLY A 425 -29.90 11.89 18.36
C GLY A 425 -29.48 11.58 19.80
N GLU A 426 -30.19 12.18 20.76
CA GLU A 426 -29.84 12.16 22.20
C GLU A 426 -29.67 10.75 22.77
N LYS A 427 -30.43 9.77 22.27
CA LYS A 427 -30.36 8.37 22.74
C LYS A 427 -29.07 7.64 22.36
N PHE A 428 -28.36 8.11 21.34
CA PHE A 428 -27.19 7.42 20.76
C PHE A 428 -25.89 8.20 20.95
N GLN A 429 -25.94 9.43 21.46
CA GLN A 429 -24.74 10.17 21.82
C GLN A 429 -23.93 9.37 22.84
N ALA A 430 -22.64 9.20 22.56
CA ALA A 430 -21.74 8.64 23.57
C ALA A 430 -21.76 9.56 24.79
N SER A 431 -22.06 9.00 25.97
CA SER A 431 -21.84 9.72 27.23
C SER A 431 -20.34 9.98 27.32
N GLY A 432 -19.94 11.25 27.32
CA GLY A 432 -18.54 11.67 27.40
C GLY A 432 -17.81 11.15 28.63
#